data_AF-A0A415E3N3-F1
#
_entry.id   AF-A0A415E3N3-F1
#
_cell.length_a   1.000
_cell.length_b   1.000
_cell.length_c   1.000
_cell.angle_alpha   90.00
_cell.angle_beta   90.00
_cell.angle_gamma   90.00
#
_symmetry.space_group_name_H-M   'P 1'
#
loop_
_entity.id
_entity.type
_entity.pdbx_description
1 polymer ?
#
loop_
_entity_poly.entity_id
_entity_poly.type
_entity_poly.pdbx_seq_one_letter_code
_entity_poly.pdbx_strand_id
1 'polypeptide(L)' 'MSKGKFEKALSELQKMSESIKSQDTDLEGAIKCYEEGMKYYEICNEILETAKQKVETFEGEV' A
#
# COMPACT_ATOMS: atom_id res chain seq x y z
N MET A 1 3.84 0.70 -16.78
CA MET A 1 3.29 -0.50 -16.13
C MET A 1 3.13 -0.36 -14.60
N SER A 2 2.78 0.82 -14.07
CA SER A 2 2.68 1.05 -12.61
C SER A 2 1.25 1.05 -12.07
N LYS A 3 0.27 1.53 -12.86
CA LYS A 3 -1.10 1.78 -12.38
C LYS A 3 -1.81 0.53 -11.83
N GLY A 4 -1.82 -0.57 -12.59
CA GLY A 4 -2.45 -1.82 -12.16
C GLY A 4 -1.76 -2.52 -10.98
N LYS A 5 -0.47 -2.25 -10.74
CA LYS A 5 0.23 -2.77 -9.55
C LYS A 5 -0.15 -1.97 -8.29
N PHE A 6 -0.24 -0.65 -8.43
CA PHE A 6 -0.67 0.23 -7.35
C PHE A 6 -2.11 -0.06 -6.92
N GLU A 7 -3.05 -0.07 -7.87
CA GLU A 7 -4.47 -0.32 -7.58
C GLU A 7 -4.69 -1.69 -6.92
N LYS A 8 -3.94 -2.71 -7.35
CA LYS A 8 -3.99 -4.03 -6.72
C LYS A 8 -3.43 -4.00 -5.29
N ALA A 9 -2.24 -3.43 -5.08
CA ALA A 9 -1.64 -3.33 -3.75
C ALA A 9 -2.52 -2.54 -2.78
N LEU A 10 -3.10 -1.43 -3.25
CA LEU A 10 -4.02 -0.61 -2.47
C LEU A 10 -5.30 -1.36 -2.09
N SER A 11 -5.86 -2.13 -3.04
CA SER A 11 -7.04 -2.96 -2.75
C SER A 11 -6.75 -4.03 -1.70
N GLU A 12 -5.60 -4.71 -1.78
CA GLU A 12 -5.23 -5.70 -0.76
C GLU A 12 -4.95 -5.04 0.60
N LEU A 13 -4.30 -3.88 0.63
CA LEU A 13 -4.09 -3.10 1.86
C LEU A 13 -5.42 -2.72 2.53
N GLN A 14 -6.42 -2.29 1.74
CA GLN A 14 -7.75 -1.97 2.24
C GLN A 14 -8.44 -3.20 2.84
N LYS A 15 -8.38 -4.35 2.15
CA LYS A 15 -8.93 -5.61 2.68
C LYS A 15 -8.29 -5.98 4.02
N MET A 16 -6.96 -5.87 4.13
CA MET A 16 -6.28 -6.15 5.41
C MET A 16 -6.73 -5.19 6.51
N SER A 17 -6.89 -3.89 6.19
CA SER A 17 -7.41 -2.91 7.15
C SER A 17 -8.83 -3.23 7.62
N GLU A 18 -9.70 -3.69 6.72
CA GLU A 18 -11.05 -4.12 7.04
C GLU A 18 -11.06 -5.39 7.91
N SER A 19 -10.23 -6.38 7.57
CA SER A 19 -10.07 -7.60 8.36
C SER A 19 -9.61 -7.32 9.79
N ILE A 20 -8.64 -6.42 9.99
CA ILE A 20 -8.17 -6.03 11.33
C ILE A 20 -9.26 -5.34 12.16
N LYS A 21 -10.17 -4.60 11.52
CA LYS A 21 -11.28 -3.91 12.18
C LYS A 21 -12.47 -4.83 12.47
N SER A 22 -12.53 -6.00 11.84
CA SER A 22 -13.61 -6.96 12.05
C SER A 22 -13.54 -7.56 13.45
N GLN A 23 -14.70 -7.72 14.08
CA GLN A 23 -14.82 -8.41 15.37
C GLN A 23 -14.61 -9.93 15.27
N ASP A 24 -14.61 -10.47 14.05
CA ASP A 24 -14.44 -11.91 13.78
C ASP A 24 -12.95 -12.33 13.70
N THR A 25 -12.03 -11.37 13.72
CA THR A 25 -10.59 -11.64 13.61
C THR A 25 -9.99 -11.83 14.99
N ASP A 26 -9.43 -13.02 15.24
CA ASP A 26 -8.69 -13.27 16.47
C ASP A 26 -7.35 -12.51 16.50
N LEU A 27 -6.69 -12.49 17.65
CA LEU A 27 -5.45 -11.73 17.83
C LEU A 27 -4.34 -12.16 16.86
N GLU A 28 -4.20 -13.47 16.61
CA GLU A 28 -3.16 -14.00 15.73
C GLU A 28 -3.45 -13.65 14.26
N GLY A 29 -4.71 -13.72 13.85
CA GLY A 29 -5.18 -13.28 12.54
C GLY A 29 -4.98 -11.79 12.34
N ALA A 30 -5.24 -10.97 13.35
CA ALA A 30 -5.02 -9.53 13.29
C ALA A 30 -3.54 -9.18 13.10
N ILE A 31 -2.64 -9.90 13.78
CA ILE A 31 -1.19 -9.75 13.62
C ILE A 31 -0.77 -10.12 12.19
N LYS A 32 -1.26 -11.24 11.64
CA LYS A 32 -0.96 -11.66 10.26
C LYS A 32 -1.46 -10.64 9.23
N CYS A 33 -2.70 -10.17 9.37
CA CYS A 33 -3.25 -9.13 8.50
C CYS A 33 -2.44 -7.84 8.58
N TYR A 34 -1.94 -7.47 9.75
CA TYR A 34 -1.08 -6.30 9.90
C TYR A 34 0.26 -6.48 9.18
N GLU A 35 0.94 -7.61 9.37
CA GLU A 35 2.22 -7.90 8.70
C GLU A 35 2.07 -7.96 7.17
N GLU A 36 0.99 -8.55 6.67
CA GLU A 36 0.69 -8.56 5.23
C GLU A 36 0.31 -7.18 4.72
N GLY A 37 -0.50 -6.44 5.46
CA GLY A 37 -0.84 -5.05 5.17
C GLY A 37 0.40 -4.18 5.03
N MET A 38 1.38 -4.33 5.93
CA MET A 38 2.65 -3.59 5.86
C MET A 38 3.41 -3.82 4.55
N LYS A 39 3.40 -5.04 4.02
CA LYS A 39 4.04 -5.33 2.71
C LYS A 39 3.35 -4.59 1.57
N TYR A 40 2.02 -4.53 1.56
CA TYR A 40 1.28 -3.80 0.54
C TYR A 40 1.44 -2.29 0.68
N TYR A 41 1.54 -1.79 1.90
CA TYR A 41 1.85 -0.39 2.19
C TYR A 41 3.22 0.02 1.63
N GLU A 42 4.25 -0.80 1.83
CA GLU A 42 5.59 -0.55 1.27
C GLU A 42 5.54 -0.45 -0.27
N ILE A 43 4.86 -1.38 -0.93
CA ILE A 43 4.67 -1.35 -2.40
C ILE A 43 3.97 -0.05 -2.84
N CYS A 44 2.92 0.36 -2.12
CA CYS A 44 2.21 1.60 -2.44
C CYS A 44 3.14 2.82 -2.30
N ASN A 45 3.89 2.90 -1.21
CA ASN A 45 4.83 3.99 -0.96
C ASN A 45 5.94 4.05 -2.02
N GLU A 46 6.56 2.92 -2.37
CA GLU A 46 7.59 2.90 -3.41
C GLU A 46 7.09 3.46 -4.75
N ILE A 47 5.85 3.11 -5.13
CA ILE A 47 5.23 3.61 -6.36
C ILE A 47 4.98 5.13 -6.27
N LEU A 48 4.47 5.60 -5.13
CA LEU A 48 4.19 7.02 -4.91
C LEU A 48 5.47 7.86 -4.85
N GLU A 49 6.51 7.39 -4.17
CA GLU A 49 7.82 8.05 -4.14
C GLU A 49 8.45 8.12 -5.54
N THR A 50 8.37 7.03 -6.30
CA THR A 50 8.84 7.03 -7.70
C THR A 50 8.06 8.03 -8.56
N ALA A 51 6.74 8.15 -8.35
CA ALA A 51 5.92 9.10 -9.07
C ALA A 51 6.26 10.55 -8.69
N LYS A 52 6.43 10.82 -7.38
CA LYS A 52 6.83 12.12 -6.85
C LYS A 52 8.19 12.56 -7.38
N GLN A 53 9.20 11.70 -7.33
CA GLN A 53 10.54 11.99 -7.87
C GLN A 53 10.50 12.39 -9.35
N LYS A 54 9.66 11.71 -10.15
CA LYS A 54 9.49 12.08 -11.56
C LYS A 54 8.92 13.48 -11.70
N VAL A 55 7.87 13.80 -10.94
CA VAL A 55 7.25 15.14 -10.96
C VAL A 55 8.26 16.22 -10.54
N GLU A 56 8.98 16.00 -9.43
CA GLU A 56 10.00 16.94 -8.95
C GLU A 56 11.16 17.11 -9.94
N THR A 57 11.58 16.04 -10.62
CA THR A 57 12.60 16.12 -11.68
C THR A 57 12.10 16.96 -12.85
N PHE A 58 10.82 16.83 -13.23
CA PHE A 58 10.21 17.67 -14.28
C PHE A 58 10.05 19.14 -13.85
N GLU A 59 9.86 19.43 -12.55
CA GLU A 59 9.78 20.81 -12.04
C GLU A 59 11.16 21.48 -11.91
N GLY A 60 12.25 20.72 -11.92
CA GLY A 60 13.63 21.21 -11.78
C GLY A 60 14.37 21.56 -13.10
N GLU A 61 13.76 21.36 -14.27
CA GLU A 61 14.36 21.67 -15.59
C GLU A 61 13.98 23.07 -16.16
N VAL A 62 13.61 24.04 -15.31
CA VAL A 62 13.40 25.45 -15.72
C VAL A 62 14.53 26.38 -15.31
#